data_AF-A0A1B1ALF3-F1
#
_entry.id   AF-A0A1B1ALF3-F1
#
_cell.length_a   1.000
_cell.length_b   1.000
_cell.length_c   1.000
_cell.angle_alpha   90.00
_cell.angle_beta   90.00
_cell.angle_gamma   90.00
#
_symmetry.space_group_name_H-M   'P 1'
#
loop_
_entity.id
_entity.type
_entity.pdbx_description
1 polymer ?
#
loop_
_entity_poly.entity_id
_entity_poly.type
_entity_poly.pdbx_seq_one_letter_code
_entity_poly.pdbx_strand_id
1 'polypeptide(L)'
;MKLRTLFCAALIGAIALPAAAQQQPRRQQPQAQAEQPPARGEDWYRGQLVELSEVLGGAHYLRVICDGRGDQRWRNYMRGVIEREPQYNGLLVEGFNRGYRQEEARFPVCDATTRQMEAELRARGLRVSQGLSARHTGH
;
A
#
# COMPACT_ATOMS: atom_id res chain seq x y z
N MET A 1 46.45 33.03 -57.12
CA MET A 1 46.55 34.34 -56.42
C MET A 1 46.49 34.08 -54.92
N LYS A 2 47.61 34.39 -54.24
CA LYS A 2 47.86 34.75 -52.82
C LYS A 2 46.90 34.17 -51.74
N LEU A 3 47.31 33.15 -50.96
CA LEU A 3 48.17 33.15 -49.74
C LEU A 3 47.42 33.74 -48.51
N ARG A 4 47.18 33.00 -47.41
CA ARG A 4 48.03 32.84 -46.19
C ARG A 4 47.11 32.18 -45.14
N THR A 5 47.53 31.22 -44.31
CA THR A 5 48.27 31.45 -43.05
C THR A 5 48.76 30.09 -42.48
N LEU A 6 50.07 29.95 -42.20
CA LEU A 6 50.75 30.01 -40.87
C LEU A 6 50.53 28.74 -40.01
N PHE A 7 51.49 28.14 -39.29
CA PHE A 7 52.95 28.19 -39.20
C PHE A 7 53.34 27.05 -38.23
N CYS A 8 54.56 26.52 -38.39
CA CYS A 8 55.40 25.86 -37.40
C CYS A 8 54.91 24.62 -36.61
N ALA A 9 55.55 23.51 -36.98
CA ALA A 9 55.89 22.42 -36.07
C ALA A 9 56.87 22.90 -34.97
N ALA A 10 56.73 22.37 -33.76
CA ALA A 10 57.84 22.24 -32.82
C ALA A 10 57.62 20.99 -31.94
N LEU A 11 58.59 20.08 -32.07
CA LEU A 11 58.83 18.90 -31.24
C LEU A 11 59.08 19.28 -29.78
N ILE A 12 58.87 18.34 -28.86
CA ILE A 12 59.87 17.81 -27.91
C ILE A 12 59.13 16.97 -26.85
N GLY A 13 59.58 15.73 -26.67
CA GLY A 13 59.00 14.76 -25.78
C GLY A 13 59.54 14.75 -24.35
N ALA A 14 58.75 14.07 -23.51
CA ALA A 14 59.07 13.23 -22.36
C ALA A 14 59.77 13.83 -21.12
N ILE A 15 59.02 13.92 -20.00
CA ILE A 15 59.49 13.50 -18.65
C ILE A 15 58.31 12.84 -17.91
N ALA A 16 58.63 11.81 -17.12
CA ALA A 16 57.76 10.80 -16.56
C ALA A 16 57.54 10.94 -15.02
N LEU A 17 56.43 10.33 -14.55
CA LEU A 17 56.11 9.79 -13.18
C LEU A 17 55.57 10.78 -12.10
N PRO A 18 54.93 10.29 -11.00
CA PRO A 18 53.51 9.90 -10.93
C PRO A 18 52.80 10.52 -9.70
N ALA A 19 51.56 10.08 -9.43
CA ALA A 19 50.92 10.07 -8.11
C ALA A 19 50.46 11.41 -7.48
N ALA A 20 49.19 11.73 -7.69
CA ALA A 20 48.23 11.72 -6.59
C ALA A 20 46.83 11.52 -7.16
N ALA A 21 46.37 10.27 -7.09
CA ALA A 21 44.96 9.96 -7.13
C ALA A 21 44.28 10.77 -6.01
N GLN A 22 43.64 11.89 -6.34
CA GLN A 22 42.55 12.38 -5.51
C GLN A 22 41.34 11.48 -5.78
N GLN A 23 41.41 10.28 -5.20
CA GLN A 23 40.23 9.55 -4.78
C GLN A 23 39.51 10.47 -3.81
N GLN A 24 38.54 11.21 -4.35
CA GLN A 24 37.51 11.84 -3.54
C GLN A 24 36.92 10.70 -2.72
N PRO A 25 37.03 10.70 -1.39
CA PRO A 25 36.34 9.72 -0.59
C PRO A 25 34.88 9.92 -0.95
N ARG A 26 34.32 8.91 -1.61
CA ARG A 26 32.90 8.75 -1.85
C ARG A 26 32.27 9.10 -0.52
N ARG A 27 31.72 10.32 -0.38
CA ARG A 27 30.93 10.69 0.79
C ARG A 27 29.92 9.58 0.86
N GLN A 28 30.10 8.68 1.82
CA GLN A 28 29.12 7.67 2.14
C GLN A 28 27.93 8.52 2.57
N GLN A 29 27.03 8.80 1.63
CA GLN A 29 25.64 9.05 1.97
C GLN A 29 25.31 7.90 2.90
N PRO A 30 24.95 8.17 4.17
CA PRO A 30 24.35 7.15 5.00
C PRO A 30 23.28 6.53 4.12
N GLN A 31 23.44 5.26 3.78
CA GLN A 31 22.38 4.52 3.12
C GLN A 31 21.21 4.71 4.07
N ALA A 32 20.23 5.50 3.66
CA ALA A 32 18.94 5.53 4.31
C ALA A 32 18.47 4.09 4.16
N GLN A 33 18.79 3.27 5.17
CA GLN A 33 18.15 2.00 5.41
C GLN A 33 16.68 2.37 5.32
N ALA A 34 16.02 1.87 4.27
CA ALA A 34 14.58 2.05 4.16
C ALA A 34 14.05 1.51 5.48
N GLU A 35 13.64 2.43 6.36
CA GLU A 35 13.29 2.09 7.71
C GLU A 35 12.06 1.21 7.59
N GLN A 36 12.27 -0.11 7.68
CA GLN A 36 11.16 -1.05 7.69
C GLN A 36 10.29 -0.59 8.85
N PRO A 37 9.01 -0.24 8.61
CA PRO A 37 8.14 0.18 9.69
C PRO A 37 8.23 -0.86 10.82
N PRO A 38 8.31 -0.45 12.09
CA PRO A 38 8.44 -1.38 13.19
C PRO A 38 7.40 -2.49 13.05
N ALA A 39 7.81 -3.74 13.28
CA ALA A 39 6.94 -4.90 13.19
C ALA A 39 5.67 -4.62 14.01
N ARG A 40 4.54 -4.47 13.33
CA ARG A 40 3.29 -4.07 13.97
C ARG A 40 2.83 -5.22 14.86
N GLY A 41 2.61 -4.93 16.15
CA GLY A 41 2.25 -5.91 17.16
C GLY A 41 0.86 -6.53 16.98
N GLU A 42 0.54 -7.52 17.81
CA GLU A 42 -0.69 -8.31 17.71
C GLU A 42 -1.96 -7.47 17.87
N ASP A 43 -1.94 -6.44 18.73
CA ASP A 43 -3.09 -5.55 18.93
C ASP A 43 -3.42 -4.73 17.68
N TRP A 44 -2.39 -4.23 16.98
CA TRP A 44 -2.58 -3.54 15.70
C TRP A 44 -3.20 -4.49 14.67
N TYR A 45 -2.71 -5.72 14.60
CA TYR A 45 -3.20 -6.71 13.65
C TYR A 45 -4.66 -7.07 13.89
N ARG A 46 -5.01 -7.36 15.15
CA ARG A 46 -6.39 -7.58 15.58
C ARG A 46 -7.28 -6.39 15.22
N GLY A 47 -6.81 -5.17 15.47
CA GLY A 47 -7.53 -3.94 15.13
C GLY A 47 -7.82 -3.82 13.63
N GLN A 48 -6.84 -4.13 12.78
CA GLN A 48 -7.02 -4.11 11.32
C GLN A 48 -7.96 -5.20 10.81
N LEU A 49 -7.96 -6.38 11.43
CA LEU A 49 -8.92 -7.43 11.09
C LEU A 49 -10.35 -7.00 11.44
N VAL A 50 -10.55 -6.34 12.57
CA VAL A 50 -11.84 -5.78 12.97
C VAL A 50 -12.26 -4.67 12.01
N GLU A 51 -11.36 -3.74 11.66
CA GLU A 51 -11.64 -2.68 10.68
C GLU A 51 -12.03 -3.26 9.32
N LEU A 52 -11.29 -4.28 8.83
CA LEU A 52 -11.64 -4.96 7.59
C LEU A 52 -13.03 -5.59 7.66
N SER A 53 -13.36 -6.21 8.79
CA SER A 53 -14.66 -6.86 9.00
C SER A 53 -15.80 -5.85 8.96
N GLU A 54 -15.65 -4.69 9.61
CA GLU A 54 -16.62 -3.59 9.56
C GLU A 54 -16.81 -3.07 8.14
N VAL A 55 -15.72 -2.87 7.39
CA VAL A 55 -15.78 -2.44 5.99
C VAL A 55 -16.53 -3.44 5.12
N LEU A 56 -16.27 -4.75 5.30
CA LEU A 56 -16.97 -5.80 4.56
C LEU A 56 -18.46 -5.84 4.90
N GLY A 57 -18.82 -5.62 6.17
CA GLY A 57 -20.20 -5.54 6.64
C GLY A 57 -20.96 -4.37 6.03
N GLY A 58 -20.38 -3.18 6.08
CA GLY A 58 -20.97 -1.98 5.48
C GLY A 58 -21.12 -2.11 3.95
N ALA A 59 -20.06 -2.57 3.27
CA ALA A 59 -20.11 -2.80 1.82
C ALA A 59 -21.16 -3.87 1.45
N HIS A 60 -21.37 -4.87 2.32
CA HIS A 60 -22.43 -5.85 2.13
C HIS A 60 -23.82 -5.22 2.18
N TYR A 61 -24.10 -4.40 3.19
CA TYR A 61 -25.39 -3.72 3.31
C TYR A 61 -25.67 -2.83 2.09
N LEU A 62 -24.75 -1.91 1.76
CA LEU A 62 -24.92 -0.97 0.65
C LEU A 62 -25.18 -1.70 -0.67
N ARG A 63 -24.48 -2.82 -0.87
CA ARG A 63 -24.69 -3.64 -2.06
C ARG A 63 -26.03 -4.35 -2.07
N VAL A 64 -26.51 -4.84 -0.92
CA VAL A 64 -27.83 -5.49 -0.83
C VAL A 64 -28.96 -4.54 -1.18
N ILE A 65 -28.92 -3.30 -0.70
CA ILE A 65 -29.96 -2.31 -1.00
C ILE A 65 -29.92 -1.83 -2.45
N CYS A 66 -28.76 -1.93 -3.10
CA CYS A 66 -28.55 -1.42 -4.44
C CYS A 66 -28.64 -2.47 -5.56
N ASP A 67 -28.19 -3.70 -5.32
CA ASP A 67 -28.11 -4.79 -6.30
C ASP A 67 -28.97 -6.01 -5.90
N GLY A 68 -29.59 -5.97 -4.71
CA GLY A 68 -30.35 -7.08 -4.15
C GLY A 68 -29.49 -8.13 -3.44
N ARG A 69 -30.17 -9.16 -2.90
CA ARG A 69 -29.55 -10.19 -2.03
C ARG A 69 -28.84 -11.33 -2.78
N GLY A 70 -28.91 -11.33 -4.11
CA GLY A 70 -28.35 -12.40 -4.94
C GLY A 70 -26.83 -12.50 -4.85
N ASP A 71 -26.16 -11.39 -4.52
CA ASP A 71 -24.71 -11.36 -4.49
C ASP A 71 -24.11 -11.67 -3.11
N GLN A 72 -23.20 -12.64 -3.09
CA GLN A 72 -22.54 -13.18 -1.90
C GLN A 72 -21.10 -12.67 -1.69
N ARG A 73 -20.57 -11.83 -2.58
CA ARG A 73 -19.16 -11.45 -2.66
C ARG A 73 -18.58 -11.08 -1.30
N TRP A 74 -19.17 -10.10 -0.61
CA TRP A 74 -18.64 -9.60 0.66
C TRP A 74 -18.73 -10.62 1.79
N ARG A 75 -19.81 -11.42 1.82
CA ARG A 75 -19.93 -12.54 2.76
C ARG A 75 -18.89 -13.62 2.52
N ASN A 76 -18.58 -13.91 1.26
CA ASN A 76 -17.56 -14.89 0.88
C ASN A 76 -16.16 -14.40 1.29
N TYR A 77 -15.85 -13.12 1.06
CA TYR A 77 -14.61 -12.52 1.57
C TYR A 77 -14.52 -12.63 3.08
N MET A 78 -15.58 -12.27 3.81
CA MET A 78 -15.62 -12.36 5.27
C MET A 78 -15.40 -13.79 5.76
N ARG A 79 -16.04 -14.79 5.13
CA ARG A 79 -15.79 -16.21 5.44
C ARG A 79 -14.32 -16.59 5.27
N GLY A 80 -13.70 -16.16 4.18
CA GLY A 80 -12.27 -16.39 3.98
C GLY A 80 -11.38 -15.72 5.04
N VAL A 81 -11.76 -14.56 5.57
CA VAL A 81 -11.03 -13.92 6.70
C VAL A 81 -11.17 -14.78 7.96
N ILE A 82 -12.38 -15.23 8.28
CA ILE A 82 -12.64 -16.09 9.45
C ILE A 82 -11.90 -17.43 9.35
N GLU A 83 -11.86 -18.03 8.17
CA GLU A 83 -11.15 -19.29 7.93
C GLU A 83 -9.65 -19.17 8.17
N ARG A 84 -9.04 -18.02 7.84
CA ARG A 84 -7.62 -17.75 8.10
C ARG A 84 -7.34 -17.35 9.54
N GLU A 85 -8.29 -16.67 10.18
CA GLU A 85 -8.14 -16.08 11.51
C GLU A 85 -9.16 -16.65 12.52
N PRO A 86 -9.21 -17.97 12.74
CA PRO A 86 -10.24 -18.60 13.54
C PRO A 86 -10.23 -18.13 15.01
N GLN A 87 -9.07 -17.76 15.55
CA GLN A 87 -8.93 -17.22 16.90
C GLN A 87 -9.67 -15.88 17.11
N TYR A 88 -10.00 -15.17 16.03
CA TYR A 88 -10.68 -13.88 16.06
C TYR A 88 -12.16 -13.95 15.68
N ASN A 89 -12.71 -15.12 15.36
CA ASN A 89 -14.05 -15.31 14.79
C ASN A 89 -15.12 -14.42 15.43
N GLY A 90 -15.29 -14.47 16.76
CA GLY A 90 -16.30 -13.68 17.46
C GLY A 90 -16.18 -12.17 17.21
N LEU A 91 -14.95 -11.63 17.28
CA LEU A 91 -14.67 -10.22 17.02
C LEU A 91 -14.91 -9.83 15.56
N LEU A 92 -14.58 -10.73 14.64
CA LEU A 92 -14.76 -10.51 13.21
C LEU A 92 -16.25 -10.49 12.82
N VAL A 93 -17.03 -11.44 13.35
CA VAL A 93 -18.48 -11.48 13.16
C VAL A 93 -19.14 -10.24 13.77
N GLU A 94 -18.71 -9.84 14.97
CA GLU A 94 -19.19 -8.63 15.61
C GLU A 94 -18.88 -7.38 14.77
N GLY A 95 -17.64 -7.24 14.29
CA GLY A 95 -17.23 -6.15 13.40
C GLY A 95 -18.06 -6.08 12.12
N PHE A 96 -18.25 -7.22 11.44
CA PHE A 96 -19.11 -7.28 10.27
C PHE A 96 -20.53 -6.79 10.57
N ASN A 97 -21.13 -7.25 11.66
CA ASN A 97 -22.47 -6.84 12.06
C ASN A 97 -22.55 -5.35 12.43
N ARG A 98 -21.52 -4.81 13.10
CA ARG A 98 -21.44 -3.37 13.41
C ARG A 98 -21.38 -2.53 12.14
N GLY A 99 -20.51 -2.90 11.19
CA GLY A 99 -20.39 -2.19 9.91
C GLY A 99 -21.68 -2.24 9.09
N TYR A 100 -22.34 -3.40 9.05
CA TYR A 100 -23.65 -3.54 8.40
C TYR A 100 -24.68 -2.58 9.00
N ARG A 101 -24.85 -2.59 10.32
CA ARG A 101 -25.83 -1.74 11.02
C ARG A 101 -25.51 -0.25 10.91
N GLN A 102 -24.23 0.11 10.87
CA GLN A 102 -23.81 1.50 10.69
C GLN A 102 -24.27 2.04 9.33
N GLU A 103 -24.04 1.30 8.25
CA GLU A 103 -24.47 1.73 6.92
C GLU A 103 -25.99 1.63 6.77
N GLU A 104 -26.64 0.67 7.42
CA GLU A 104 -28.11 0.56 7.51
C GLU A 104 -28.76 1.80 8.11
N ALA A 105 -28.22 2.31 9.21
CA ALA A 105 -28.72 3.52 9.84
C ALA A 105 -28.50 4.78 8.98
N ARG A 106 -27.50 4.79 8.10
CA ARG A 106 -27.10 5.96 7.30
C ARG A 106 -27.73 6.01 5.91
N PHE A 107 -27.93 4.86 5.28
CA PHE A 107 -28.35 4.74 3.88
C PHE A 107 -29.59 3.86 3.75
N PRO A 108 -30.80 4.41 3.92
CA PRO A 108 -32.04 3.62 3.86
C PRO A 108 -32.48 3.25 2.43
N VAL A 109 -31.93 3.91 1.40
CA VAL A 109 -32.31 3.75 -0.01
C VAL A 109 -31.07 3.74 -0.89
N CYS A 110 -31.13 3.08 -2.04
CA CYS A 110 -30.04 3.14 -3.01
C CYS A 110 -30.15 4.41 -3.88
N ASP A 111 -29.16 5.29 -3.75
CA ASP A 111 -28.98 6.49 -4.55
C ASP A 111 -27.51 6.70 -4.97
N ALA A 112 -27.20 7.84 -5.60
CA ALA A 112 -25.84 8.15 -6.04
C ALA A 112 -24.84 8.22 -4.87
N THR A 113 -25.25 8.78 -3.73
CA THR A 113 -24.40 8.88 -2.53
C THR A 113 -24.11 7.50 -1.95
N THR A 114 -25.10 6.61 -1.90
CA THR A 114 -24.95 5.22 -1.46
C THR A 114 -23.95 4.46 -2.33
N ARG A 115 -24.05 4.61 -3.65
CA ARG A 115 -23.12 4.02 -4.62
C ARG A 115 -21.69 4.55 -4.45
N GLN A 116 -21.56 5.84 -4.18
CA GLN A 116 -20.26 6.45 -3.88
C GLN A 116 -19.68 5.87 -2.59
N MET A 117 -20.45 5.79 -1.52
CA MET A 117 -19.99 5.21 -0.26
C MET A 117 -19.57 3.75 -0.40
N GLU A 118 -20.28 2.96 -1.21
CA GLU A 118 -19.87 1.59 -1.52
C GLU A 118 -18.47 1.57 -2.17
N ALA A 119 -18.18 2.50 -3.08
CA ALA A 119 -16.87 2.64 -3.70
C ALA A 119 -15.78 3.05 -2.70
N GLU A 120 -16.10 3.94 -1.77
CA GLU A 120 -15.19 4.36 -0.71
C GLU A 120 -14.86 3.23 0.27
N LEU A 121 -15.86 2.43 0.67
CA LEU A 121 -15.67 1.25 1.49
C LEU A 121 -14.80 0.21 0.77
N ARG A 122 -15.03 -0.02 -0.53
CA ARG A 122 -14.15 -0.88 -1.35
C ARG A 122 -12.70 -0.41 -1.34
N ALA A 123 -12.48 0.89 -1.53
CA ALA A 123 -11.13 1.46 -1.51
C ALA A 123 -10.47 1.35 -0.12
N ARG A 124 -11.24 1.56 0.95
CA ARG A 124 -10.76 1.38 2.33
C ARG A 124 -10.39 -0.08 2.61
N GLY A 125 -11.25 -1.03 2.23
CA GLY A 125 -11.00 -2.46 2.42
C GLY A 125 -9.73 -2.94 1.73
N LEU A 126 -9.45 -2.41 0.52
CA LEU A 126 -8.19 -2.67 -0.17
C LEU A 126 -6.97 -2.17 0.63
N ARG A 127 -7.02 -0.95 1.16
CA ARG A 127 -5.92 -0.39 1.96
C ARG A 127 -5.66 -1.19 3.24
N VAL A 128 -6.72 -1.55 3.96
CA VAL A 128 -6.60 -2.37 5.19
C VAL A 128 -6.01 -3.75 4.85
N SER A 129 -6.50 -4.38 3.78
CA SER A 129 -6.00 -5.68 3.33
C SER A 129 -4.51 -5.63 2.94
N GLN A 130 -4.08 -4.57 2.25
CA GLN A 130 -2.66 -4.36 1.92
C GLN A 130 -1.81 -4.19 3.18
N GLY A 131 -2.32 -3.45 4.17
CA GLY A 131 -1.68 -3.31 5.48
C GLY A 131 -1.47 -4.64 6.18
N LEU A 132 -2.48 -5.51 6.19
CA LEU A 132 -2.44 -6.85 6.75
C LEU A 132 -1.46 -7.77 6.00
N SER A 133 -1.43 -7.72 4.66
CA SER A 133 -0.49 -8.51 3.85
C SER A 133 0.96 -8.08 4.05
N ALA A 134 1.23 -6.77 4.17
CA ALA A 134 2.59 -6.25 4.37
C ALA A 134 3.26 -6.76 5.65
N ARG A 135 2.48 -7.16 6.67
CA ARG A 135 3.01 -7.81 7.88
C ARG A 135 3.64 -9.17 7.57
N HIS A 136 3.09 -9.90 6.61
CA HIS A 136 3.48 -11.29 6.32
C HIS A 136 4.65 -11.38 5.34
N THR A 137 4.90 -10.35 4.53
CA THR A 137 5.98 -10.33 3.51
C THR A 137 7.35 -9.94 4.07
N GLY A 138 7.47 -9.71 5.38
CA GLY A 138 8.73 -9.35 6.06
C GLY A 138 9.43 -10.52 6.76
N HIS A 139 8.97 -11.75 6.55
CA HIS A 139 9.55 -12.98 7.10
C HIS A 139 10.24 -13.80 6.01
#